data_AF-A0AAU0UV94-F1
#
_entry.id   AF-A0AAU0UV94-F1
#
_cell.length_a   1.000
_cell.length_b   1.000
_cell.length_c   1.000
_cell.angle_alpha   90.00
_cell.angle_beta   90.00
_cell.angle_gamma   90.00
#
_symmetry.space_group_name_H-M   'P 1'
#
loop_
_entity.id
_entity.type
_entity.pdbx_description
1 polymer ?
#
loop_
_entity_poly.entity_id
_entity_poly.type
_entity_poly.pdbx_seq_one_letter_code
_entity_poly.pdbx_strand_id
1 'polypeptide(L)'
;MNENAFWQLIEACSPSIPDPEGDELAASLTAHLANGPVPDVVAFAEQLSWALYRLDRKEYGDDLSSDQFLYTRAAVVAAGREEYESVLRDPRRFTPYADNLIWAEALLYVPDNTYRHLTGEEWHRNTRYSYESYSNTAGWTDA
;
A
#
# COMPACT_ATOMS: atom_id res chain seq x y z
N MET A 1 -8.44 -11.05 6.58
CA MET A 1 -9.20 -9.80 6.73
C MET A 1 -9.92 -9.41 5.45
N ASN A 2 -11.01 -8.66 5.57
CA ASN A 2 -11.72 -8.03 4.45
C ASN A 2 -11.27 -6.57 4.28
N GLU A 3 -11.75 -5.90 3.22
CA GLU A 3 -11.37 -4.51 2.90
C GLU A 3 -11.68 -3.53 4.05
N ASN A 4 -12.82 -3.66 4.73
CA ASN A 4 -13.16 -2.78 5.86
C ASN A 4 -12.17 -2.93 7.02
N ALA A 5 -11.81 -4.18 7.38
CA ALA A 5 -10.86 -4.45 8.44
C ALA A 5 -9.45 -3.98 8.09
N PHE A 6 -9.05 -4.06 6.81
CA PHE A 6 -7.78 -3.51 6.33
C PHE A 6 -7.71 -1.99 6.56
N TRP A 7 -8.73 -1.24 6.12
CA TRP A 7 -8.75 0.21 6.28
C TRP A 7 -8.85 0.64 7.75
N GLN A 8 -9.66 -0.05 8.56
CA GLN A 8 -9.72 0.19 10.01
C GLN A 8 -8.37 -0.01 10.69
N LEU A 9 -7.58 -0.99 10.24
CA LEU A 9 -6.25 -1.24 10.77
C LEU A 9 -5.27 -0.13 10.36
N ILE A 10 -5.29 0.31 9.09
CA ILE A 10 -4.50 1.47 8.63
C ILE A 10 -4.83 2.69 9.51
N GLU A 11 -6.11 3.03 9.65
CA GLU A 11 -6.58 4.19 10.42
C GLU A 11 -6.21 4.10 11.91
N ALA A 12 -6.33 2.91 12.52
CA ALA A 12 -5.98 2.70 13.92
C ALA A 12 -4.46 2.79 14.18
N CYS A 13 -3.65 2.49 13.17
CA CYS A 13 -2.19 2.56 13.24
C CYS A 13 -1.62 3.90 12.74
N SER A 14 -2.43 4.75 12.10
CA SER A 14 -1.99 6.05 11.59
C SER A 14 -1.49 6.97 12.72
N PRO A 15 -0.31 7.59 12.54
CA PRO A 15 0.21 8.54 13.52
C PRO A 15 -0.63 9.82 13.56
N SER A 16 -0.66 10.48 14.73
CA SER A 16 -1.34 11.77 14.89
C SER A 16 -0.54 12.97 14.34
N ILE A 17 0.71 12.74 13.93
CA ILE A 17 1.59 13.71 13.31
C ILE A 17 1.89 13.28 11.87
N PRO A 18 2.29 14.21 10.96
CA PRO A 18 2.66 13.85 9.60
C PRO A 18 3.78 12.81 9.56
N ASP A 19 3.61 11.80 8.71
CA ASP A 19 4.54 10.69 8.49
C ASP A 19 4.84 10.59 6.98
N PRO A 20 5.71 11.48 6.46
CA PRO A 20 5.90 11.65 5.01
C PRO A 20 6.58 10.45 4.33
N GLU A 21 7.20 9.55 5.10
CA GLU A 21 7.88 8.33 4.62
C GLU A 21 7.09 7.05 4.97
N GLY A 22 6.02 7.17 5.75
CA GLY A 22 5.17 6.04 6.17
C GLY A 22 5.82 5.10 7.19
N ASP A 23 6.94 5.49 7.80
CA ASP A 23 7.74 4.66 8.70
C ASP A 23 7.01 4.39 10.01
N GLU A 24 6.38 5.40 10.60
CA GLU A 24 5.65 5.28 11.87
C GLU A 24 4.40 4.42 11.70
N LEU A 25 3.66 4.62 10.59
CA LEU A 25 2.55 3.76 10.22
C LEU A 25 3.02 2.31 10.04
N ALA A 26 4.09 2.09 9.26
CA ALA A 26 4.61 0.75 8.99
C ALA A 26 5.07 0.04 10.27
N ALA A 27 5.73 0.75 11.19
CA ALA A 27 6.14 0.23 12.48
C ALA A 27 4.92 -0.17 13.34
N SER A 28 3.91 0.69 13.40
CA SER A 28 2.67 0.45 14.15
C SER A 28 1.89 -0.76 13.60
N LEU A 29 1.76 -0.86 12.28
CA LEU A 29 1.14 -2.00 11.60
C LEU A 29 1.90 -3.32 11.86
N THR A 30 3.23 -3.28 11.76
CA THR A 30 4.09 -4.43 12.03
C THR A 30 3.92 -4.90 13.47
N ALA A 31 3.94 -3.97 14.43
CA ALA A 31 3.73 -4.29 15.84
C ALA A 31 2.32 -4.87 16.10
N HIS A 32 1.29 -4.33 15.46
CA HIS A 32 -0.08 -4.85 15.58
C HIS A 32 -0.19 -6.29 15.04
N LEU A 33 0.25 -6.50 13.79
CA LEU A 33 0.13 -7.78 13.10
C LEU A 33 1.03 -8.87 13.72
N ALA A 34 2.17 -8.51 14.30
CA ALA A 34 3.06 -9.44 15.01
C ALA A 34 2.43 -10.03 16.29
N ASN A 35 1.35 -9.43 16.80
CA ASN A 35 0.58 -9.99 17.91
C ASN A 35 -0.59 -10.90 17.43
N GLY A 36 -0.76 -11.04 16.12
CA GLY A 36 -1.79 -11.86 15.49
C GLY A 36 -1.25 -13.16 14.88
N PRO A 37 -2.14 -14.00 14.33
CA PRO A 37 -1.75 -15.21 13.62
C PRO A 37 -1.28 -14.89 12.19
N VAL A 38 -0.40 -15.72 11.64
CA VAL A 38 0.14 -15.59 10.26
C VAL A 38 -0.93 -15.35 9.17
N PRO A 39 -2.12 -15.99 9.19
CA PRO A 39 -3.17 -15.70 8.22
C PRO A 39 -3.64 -14.24 8.17
N ASP A 40 -3.51 -13.48 9.26
CA ASP A 40 -3.86 -12.05 9.25
C ASP A 40 -2.79 -11.24 8.52
N VAL A 41 -1.51 -11.58 8.65
CA VAL A 41 -0.41 -10.98 7.88
C VAL A 41 -0.61 -11.21 6.38
N VAL A 42 -0.89 -12.45 6.00
CA VAL A 42 -1.16 -12.82 4.59
C VAL A 42 -2.37 -12.07 4.07
N ALA A 43 -3.45 -12.00 4.85
CA ALA A 43 -4.64 -11.31 4.40
C ALA A 43 -4.51 -9.78 4.38
N PHE A 44 -3.66 -9.18 5.21
CA PHE A 44 -3.27 -7.77 5.11
C PHE A 44 -2.55 -7.52 3.78
N ALA A 45 -1.59 -8.38 3.45
CA ALA A 45 -0.83 -8.27 2.21
C ALA A 45 -1.70 -8.42 0.96
N GLU A 46 -2.70 -9.30 0.98
CA GLU A 46 -3.70 -9.42 -0.10
C GLU A 46 -4.48 -8.12 -0.30
N GLN A 47 -4.91 -7.47 0.78
CA GLN A 47 -5.64 -6.20 0.69
C GLN A 47 -4.74 -5.04 0.25
N LEU A 48 -3.51 -4.96 0.78
CA LEU A 48 -2.52 -3.97 0.36
C LEU A 48 -2.21 -4.11 -1.14
N SER A 49 -1.95 -5.34 -1.59
CA SER A 49 -1.63 -5.60 -3.00
C SER A 49 -2.82 -5.30 -3.90
N TRP A 50 -4.04 -5.64 -3.47
CA TRP A 50 -5.26 -5.26 -4.18
C TRP A 50 -5.45 -3.74 -4.28
N ALA A 51 -5.22 -3.01 -3.20
CA ALA A 51 -5.34 -1.55 -3.19
C ALA A 51 -4.35 -0.90 -4.16
N LEU A 52 -3.09 -1.33 -4.12
CA LEU A 52 -2.01 -0.87 -5.01
C LEU A 52 -2.29 -1.23 -6.47
N TYR A 53 -2.75 -2.45 -6.74
CA TYR A 53 -3.12 -2.91 -8.08
C TYR A 53 -4.23 -2.04 -8.70
N ARG A 54 -5.23 -1.63 -7.91
CA ARG A 54 -6.31 -0.75 -8.41
C ARG A 54 -5.85 0.66 -8.76
N LEU A 55 -4.79 1.15 -8.10
CA LEU A 55 -4.12 2.41 -8.38
C LEU A 55 -3.08 2.29 -9.49
N ASP A 56 -2.76 1.08 -9.96
CA ASP A 56 -1.82 0.85 -11.06
C ASP A 56 -2.48 1.20 -12.40
N ARG A 57 -2.45 2.48 -12.76
CA ARG A 57 -3.06 3.03 -13.97
C ARG A 57 -2.17 4.08 -14.62
N LYS A 58 -2.26 4.17 -15.94
CA LYS A 58 -1.48 5.09 -16.77
C LYS A 58 -1.66 6.54 -16.37
N GLU A 59 -2.89 6.99 -16.09
CA GLU A 59 -3.17 8.38 -15.70
C GLU A 59 -2.44 8.86 -14.42
N TYR A 60 -1.89 7.94 -13.63
CA TYR A 60 -1.12 8.24 -12.43
C TYR A 60 0.40 8.14 -12.62
N GLY A 61 0.84 7.20 -13.47
CA GLY A 61 2.23 6.74 -13.50
C GLY A 61 3.02 7.05 -14.78
N ASP A 62 2.40 7.62 -15.82
CA ASP A 62 3.02 7.78 -17.15
C ASP A 62 4.37 8.53 -17.12
N ASP A 63 4.52 9.49 -16.20
CA ASP A 63 5.72 10.33 -16.04
C ASP A 63 6.64 9.88 -14.88
N LEU A 64 6.38 8.73 -14.25
CA LEU A 64 7.10 8.25 -13.07
C LEU A 64 7.93 6.98 -13.38
N SER A 65 9.06 6.80 -12.68
CA SER A 65 9.72 5.50 -12.69
C SER A 65 8.84 4.42 -12.04
N SER A 66 9.15 3.14 -12.29
CA SER A 66 8.44 2.01 -11.65
C SER A 66 8.37 2.15 -10.14
N ASP A 67 9.48 2.55 -9.52
CA ASP A 67 9.66 2.58 -8.08
C ASP A 67 8.99 3.82 -7.49
N GLN A 68 9.19 4.99 -8.11
CA GLN A 68 8.49 6.21 -7.71
C GLN A 68 6.99 5.99 -7.75
N PHE A 69 6.48 5.41 -8.84
CA PHE A 69 5.06 5.15 -8.98
C PHE A 69 4.53 4.19 -7.91
N LEU A 70 5.28 3.12 -7.61
CA LEU A 70 4.92 2.17 -6.57
C LEU A 70 4.87 2.85 -5.19
N TYR A 71 5.88 3.64 -4.84
CA TYR A 71 5.97 4.26 -3.51
C TYR A 71 4.95 5.39 -3.33
N THR A 72 4.65 6.13 -4.41
CA THR A 72 3.57 7.11 -4.43
C THR A 72 2.20 6.44 -4.25
N ARG A 73 1.92 5.31 -4.91
CA ARG A 73 0.69 4.53 -4.67
C ARG A 73 0.60 4.04 -3.22
N ALA A 74 1.70 3.60 -2.63
CA ALA A 74 1.75 3.23 -1.22
C ALA A 74 1.43 4.40 -0.30
N ALA A 75 1.91 5.61 -0.61
CA ALA A 75 1.56 6.81 0.16
C ALA A 75 0.06 7.14 0.11
N VAL A 76 -0.59 6.95 -1.05
CA VAL A 76 -2.05 7.11 -1.15
C VAL A 76 -2.80 6.10 -0.26
N VAL A 77 -2.30 4.85 -0.18
CA VAL A 77 -2.88 3.85 0.74
C VAL A 77 -2.61 4.22 2.21
N ALA A 78 -1.40 4.70 2.53
CA ALA A 78 -1.02 5.14 3.87
C ALA A 78 -1.86 6.32 4.38
N ALA A 79 -2.30 7.20 3.48
CA ALA A 79 -3.21 8.31 3.78
C ALA A 79 -4.63 7.87 4.16
N GLY A 80 -4.94 6.58 4.02
CA GLY A 80 -6.19 5.98 4.47
C GLY A 80 -7.28 5.93 3.41
N ARG A 81 -8.42 5.36 3.82
CA ARG A 81 -9.49 4.96 2.91
C ARG A 81 -10.11 6.12 2.13
N GLU A 82 -10.40 7.22 2.81
CA GLU A 82 -11.07 8.37 2.19
C GLU A 82 -10.22 8.95 1.05
N GLU A 83 -8.92 9.11 1.31
CA GLU A 83 -7.99 9.64 0.30
C GLU A 83 -7.80 8.66 -0.85
N TYR A 84 -7.60 7.38 -0.54
CA TYR A 84 -7.55 6.31 -1.54
C TYR A 84 -8.77 6.31 -2.48
N GLU A 85 -9.98 6.32 -1.92
CA GLU A 85 -11.21 6.34 -2.70
C GLU A 85 -11.40 7.66 -3.47
N SER A 86 -10.86 8.77 -2.97
CA SER A 86 -10.90 10.06 -3.65
C SER A 86 -9.98 10.10 -4.86
N VAL A 87 -8.77 9.54 -4.76
CA VAL A 87 -7.81 9.42 -5.87
C VAL A 87 -8.34 8.51 -6.97
N LEU A 88 -9.01 7.41 -6.61
CA LEU A 88 -9.65 6.52 -7.58
C LEU A 88 -10.78 7.20 -8.37
N ARG A 89 -11.44 8.20 -7.76
CA ARG A 89 -12.53 8.96 -8.39
C ARG A 89 -12.04 10.14 -9.22
N ASP A 90 -10.98 10.81 -8.77
CA ASP A 90 -10.41 11.98 -9.43
C ASP A 90 -8.88 11.85 -9.52
N PRO A 91 -8.33 11.51 -10.69
CA PRO A 91 -6.91 11.28 -10.83
C PRO A 91 -6.01 12.46 -10.50
N ARG A 92 -6.54 13.69 -10.58
CA ARG A 92 -5.81 14.92 -10.23
C ARG A 92 -5.40 14.97 -8.77
N ARG A 93 -6.01 14.15 -7.91
CA ARG A 93 -5.63 14.03 -6.49
C ARG A 93 -4.37 13.22 -6.27
N PHE A 94 -3.91 12.47 -7.28
CA PHE A 94 -2.61 11.79 -7.23
C PHE A 94 -1.46 12.76 -7.45
N THR A 95 -1.67 13.82 -8.26
CA THR A 95 -0.62 14.78 -8.66
C THR A 95 0.15 15.38 -7.47
N PRO A 96 -0.48 15.82 -6.36
CA PRO A 96 0.27 16.32 -5.20
C PRO A 96 1.21 15.30 -4.56
N TYR A 97 0.91 13.99 -4.64
CA TYR A 97 1.80 12.96 -4.14
C TYR A 97 3.03 12.80 -5.04
N ALA A 98 2.80 12.78 -6.36
CA ALA A 98 3.87 12.66 -7.35
C ALA A 98 4.79 13.90 -7.34
N ASP A 99 4.23 15.10 -7.42
CA ASP A 99 4.98 16.36 -7.54
C ASP A 99 5.81 16.68 -6.29
N ASN A 100 5.27 16.37 -5.10
CA ASN A 100 5.94 16.64 -3.83
C ASN A 100 6.76 15.46 -3.31
N LEU A 101 6.92 14.40 -4.11
CA LEU A 101 7.69 13.19 -3.75
C LEU A 101 7.21 12.54 -2.44
N ILE A 102 5.90 12.48 -2.24
CA ILE A 102 5.29 11.86 -1.04
C ILE A 102 5.21 10.36 -1.28
N TRP A 103 5.95 9.59 -0.47
CA TRP A 103 6.20 8.16 -0.67
C TRP A 103 6.03 7.40 0.64
N ALA A 104 5.55 6.16 0.57
CA ALA A 104 5.47 5.28 1.73
C ALA A 104 6.04 3.90 1.41
N GLU A 105 7.32 3.84 1.07
CA GLU A 105 8.00 2.58 0.74
C GLU A 105 7.93 1.58 1.91
N ALA A 106 8.08 2.05 3.15
CA ALA A 106 8.09 1.23 4.35
C ALA A 106 6.83 0.36 4.50
N LEU A 107 5.68 0.85 4.03
CA LEU A 107 4.41 0.12 4.05
C LEU A 107 4.50 -1.20 3.28
N LEU A 108 5.29 -1.24 2.20
CA LEU A 108 5.44 -2.43 1.36
C LEU A 108 6.15 -3.57 2.09
N TYR A 109 6.98 -3.27 3.09
CA TYR A 109 7.75 -4.27 3.83
C TYR A 109 7.03 -4.81 5.07
N VAL A 110 5.88 -4.22 5.46
CA VAL A 110 5.11 -4.66 6.63
C VAL A 110 4.78 -6.15 6.59
N PRO A 111 4.22 -6.72 5.50
CA PRO A 111 3.90 -8.15 5.47
C PRO A 111 5.12 -9.05 5.68
N ASP A 112 6.20 -8.78 4.96
CA ASP A 112 7.40 -9.63 4.94
C ASP A 112 8.14 -9.57 6.26
N ASN A 113 8.28 -8.38 6.83
CA ASN A 113 8.90 -8.19 8.13
C ASN A 113 8.09 -8.89 9.22
N THR A 114 6.76 -8.79 9.19
CA THR A 114 5.89 -9.44 10.16
C THR A 114 5.90 -10.96 9.99
N TYR A 115 5.80 -11.46 8.76
CA TYR A 115 5.82 -12.90 8.48
C TYR A 115 7.14 -13.52 8.95
N ARG A 116 8.27 -12.89 8.62
CA ARG A 116 9.60 -13.33 9.05
C ARG A 116 9.73 -13.30 10.57
N HIS A 117 9.17 -12.29 11.23
CA HIS A 117 9.14 -12.23 12.69
C HIS A 117 8.36 -13.40 13.31
N LEU A 118 7.19 -13.74 12.77
CA LEU A 118 6.31 -14.79 13.31
C LEU A 118 6.79 -16.21 13.03
N THR A 119 7.44 -16.43 11.88
CA THR A 119 7.75 -17.78 11.37
C THR A 119 9.24 -18.10 11.36
N GLY A 120 10.11 -17.08 11.36
CA GLY A 120 11.53 -17.22 11.07
C GLY A 120 11.87 -17.40 9.59
N GLU A 121 10.88 -17.39 8.69
CA GLU A 121 11.03 -17.66 7.26
C GLU A 121 10.81 -16.42 6.40
N GLU A 122 11.40 -16.39 5.20
CA GLU A 122 11.08 -15.37 4.21
C GLU A 122 9.72 -15.67 3.57
N TRP A 123 8.90 -14.64 3.42
CA TRP A 123 7.63 -14.79 2.74
C TRP A 123 7.79 -14.60 1.23
N HIS A 124 7.28 -15.54 0.44
CA HIS A 124 7.37 -15.48 -1.03
C HIS A 124 6.28 -14.61 -1.69
N ARG A 125 5.60 -13.75 -0.93
CA ARG A 125 4.58 -12.79 -1.40
C ARG A 125 3.54 -13.34 -2.39
N ASN A 126 3.09 -14.57 -2.19
CA ASN A 126 2.07 -15.17 -3.06
C ASN A 126 0.68 -14.56 -2.77
N THR A 127 0.41 -13.43 -3.41
CA THR A 127 -0.88 -12.72 -3.37
C THR A 127 -1.60 -12.85 -4.72
N ARG A 128 -2.92 -12.65 -4.73
CA ARG A 128 -3.71 -12.79 -5.95
C ARG A 128 -3.35 -11.76 -7.03
N TYR A 129 -2.93 -10.57 -6.62
CA TYR A 129 -2.56 -9.47 -7.49
C TYR A 129 -1.17 -9.00 -7.12
N SER A 130 -0.29 -8.79 -8.10
CA SER A 130 1.00 -8.15 -7.83
C SER A 130 0.78 -6.69 -7.44
N TYR A 131 1.52 -6.20 -6.44
CA TYR A 131 1.54 -4.78 -6.11
C TYR A 131 2.48 -3.99 -7.03
N GLU A 132 3.40 -4.69 -7.70
CA GLU A 132 4.40 -4.10 -8.60
C GLU A 132 3.74 -3.24 -9.68
N SER A 133 4.43 -2.17 -10.05
CA SER A 133 3.98 -1.25 -11.11
C SER A 133 3.80 -2.00 -12.44
N TYR A 134 2.82 -1.57 -13.23
CA TYR A 134 2.49 -2.13 -14.55
C TYR A 134 1.91 -3.56 -14.53
N SER A 135 1.53 -4.07 -13.37
CA SER A 135 0.91 -5.40 -13.21
C SER A 135 -0.58 -5.41 -13.56
N ASN A 136 -1.28 -4.29 -13.35
CA ASN A 136 -2.65 -4.09 -13.82
C ASN A 136 -2.66 -3.68 -15.30
N THR A 137 -2.37 -4.65 -16.18
CA THR A 137 -2.31 -4.41 -17.64
C THR A 137 -3.53 -3.68 -18.22
N ALA A 138 -4.72 -3.87 -17.66
CA ALA A 138 -5.94 -3.16 -18.07
C ALA A 138 -5.94 -1.66 -17.69
N GLY A 139 -5.22 -1.28 -16.62
CA GLY A 139 -5.02 0.13 -16.25
C GLY A 139 -4.02 0.87 -17.15
N TRP A 140 -3.33 0.16 -18.05
CA TRP A 140 -2.29 0.72 -18.94
C TRP A 140 -2.66 0.70 -20.41
N THR A 141 -3.88 0.29 -20.76
CA THR A 141 -4.41 0.40 -22.12
C THR A 141 -5.00 1.79 -22.34
N ASP A 142 -4.79 2.36 -23.53
CA ASP A 142 -5.48 3.58 -23.93
C ASP A 142 -7.00 3.34 -23.99
N ALA A 143 -7.79 4.30 -23.51
CA ALA A 143 -9.25 4.26 -23.46
C ALA A 143 -9.92 4.51 -24.83
#